data_AF-A0AAW8L5C8-F1
#
_entry.id   AF-A0AAW8L5C8-F1
#
_cell.length_a   1.000
_cell.length_b   1.000
_cell.length_c   1.000
_cell.angle_alpha   90.00
_cell.angle_beta   90.00
_cell.angle_gamma   90.00
#
_symmetry.space_group_name_H-M   'P 1'
#
loop_
_entity.id
_entity.type
_entity.pdbx_description
1 polymer ?
#
loop_
_entity_poly.entity_id
_entity_poly.type
_entity_poly.pdbx_seq_one_letter_code
_entity_poly.pdbx_strand_id
1 'polypeptide(L)'
;MNLADGSVRTDWAGEELGRESTYIPAQDGWIHIPRDSETAEAYSLQGEPRGTFPLSGSNAALLLSESGTPTVEQFQRAYESGDLSWAEYTVECTSASACTFNGTPVTLPLEKALDRTPGRGTLQLGWHLTEDRHILAAPFAFGRQWSQSTNDETSLVIDTRTSQVIAPPGRLAHIQANLTDSHLMIGIHGTEIVGYMPTA
;
A
#
# COMPACT_ATOMS: atom_id res chain seq x y z
N MET A 1 -5.45 21.59 -11.45
CA MET A 1 -6.39 20.71 -12.19
C MET A 1 -7.70 21.47 -12.21
N ASN A 2 -8.30 21.77 -13.36
CA ASN A 2 -9.53 22.57 -13.36
C ASN A 2 -10.75 21.64 -13.47
N LEU A 3 -11.40 21.33 -12.35
CA LEU A 3 -12.58 20.46 -12.30
C LEU A 3 -13.85 21.15 -12.85
N ALA A 4 -13.79 22.42 -13.25
CA ALA A 4 -14.95 23.17 -13.72
C ALA A 4 -15.35 22.89 -15.19
N ASP A 5 -14.43 22.39 -16.03
CA ASP A 5 -14.69 22.15 -17.45
C ASP A 5 -14.65 20.67 -17.86
N GLY A 6 -14.45 19.76 -16.91
CA GLY A 6 -14.37 18.32 -17.17
C GLY A 6 -13.16 17.91 -18.02
N SER A 7 -12.19 18.79 -18.23
CA SER A 7 -10.99 18.47 -18.97
C SER A 7 -10.01 17.66 -18.09
N VAL A 8 -9.84 16.39 -18.44
CA VAL A 8 -8.70 15.61 -17.97
C VAL A 8 -7.52 16.07 -18.82
N ARG A 9 -6.51 16.71 -18.22
CA ARG A 9 -5.24 16.95 -18.92
C ARG A 9 -4.67 15.59 -19.32
N THR A 10 -4.68 15.30 -20.62
CA THR A 10 -4.07 14.10 -21.20
C THR A 10 -2.58 14.29 -21.46
N ASP A 11 -1.98 15.36 -20.93
CA ASP A 11 -0.57 15.72 -21.12
C ASP A 11 0.39 14.84 -20.30
N TRP A 12 -0.10 13.80 -19.64
CA TRP A 12 0.73 12.75 -19.07
C TRP A 12 1.34 11.99 -20.26
N ALA A 13 2.55 12.42 -20.63
CA ALA A 13 3.33 11.84 -21.71
C ALA A 13 3.20 10.31 -21.70
N GLY A 14 2.69 9.75 -22.79
CA GLY A 14 2.75 8.32 -23.02
C GLY A 14 4.21 7.92 -23.10
N GLU A 15 4.70 7.17 -22.12
CA GLU A 15 5.98 6.49 -22.18
C GLU A 15 5.91 5.18 -21.39
N GLU A 16 6.00 4.08 -22.14
CA GLU A 16 6.32 2.70 -21.76
C GLU A 16 5.67 2.09 -20.50
N LEU A 17 4.71 1.19 -20.76
CA LEU A 17 4.05 0.25 -19.83
C LEU A 17 5.01 -0.77 -19.20
N GLY A 18 6.00 -0.31 -18.44
CA GLY A 18 7.00 -1.17 -17.81
C GLY A 18 7.41 -0.80 -16.39
N ARG A 19 7.32 0.49 -15.98
CA ARG A 19 7.63 0.95 -14.61
C ARG A 19 6.87 2.24 -14.28
N GLU A 20 5.80 2.12 -13.50
CA GLU A 20 4.81 3.18 -13.26
C GLU A 20 5.25 4.24 -12.23
N SER A 21 4.88 5.50 -12.49
CA SER A 21 4.83 6.55 -11.45
C SER A 21 3.94 6.11 -10.29
N THR A 22 4.25 6.53 -9.07
CA THR A 22 3.43 6.21 -7.90
C THR A 22 2.49 7.36 -7.56
N TYR A 23 1.22 7.05 -7.38
CA TYR A 23 0.19 7.98 -6.91
C TYR A 23 -0.31 7.55 -5.54
N ILE A 24 -0.18 8.43 -4.56
CA ILE A 24 -0.50 8.13 -3.16
C ILE A 24 -1.69 9.00 -2.75
N PRO A 25 -2.87 8.41 -2.49
CA PRO A 25 -4.01 9.18 -2.00
C PRO A 25 -3.75 9.63 -0.57
N ALA A 26 -4.14 10.87 -0.28
CA ALA A 26 -4.12 11.45 1.06
C ALA A 26 -5.52 11.96 1.42
N GLN A 27 -5.75 12.21 2.70
CA GLN A 27 -7.04 12.68 3.20
C GLN A 27 -7.46 14.02 2.56
N ASP A 28 -6.50 14.91 2.31
CA ASP A 28 -6.69 16.27 1.84
C ASP A 28 -6.01 16.57 0.49
N GLY A 29 -5.64 15.52 -0.24
CA GLY A 29 -4.94 15.62 -1.51
C GLY A 29 -4.37 14.32 -2.03
N TRP A 30 -3.27 14.43 -2.78
CA TRP A 30 -2.53 13.28 -3.28
C TRP A 30 -1.07 13.66 -3.54
N ILE A 31 -0.22 12.65 -3.59
CA ILE A 31 1.21 12.79 -3.92
C ILE A 31 1.49 12.02 -5.20
N HIS A 32 2.25 12.66 -6.08
CA HIS A 32 2.84 12.06 -7.26
C HIS A 32 4.32 11.84 -7.03
N ILE A 33 4.78 10.62 -7.21
CA ILE A 33 6.21 10.30 -7.28
C ILE A 33 6.50 9.91 -8.74
N PRO A 34 7.13 10.82 -9.52
CA PRO A 34 7.55 10.47 -10.86
C PRO A 34 8.54 9.31 -10.85
N ARG A 35 8.56 8.55 -11.94
CA ARG A 35 9.48 7.43 -12.13
C ARG A 35 10.95 7.85 -11.91
N ASP A 36 11.68 7.05 -11.14
CA ASP A 36 13.10 7.25 -10.81
C ASP A 36 13.44 8.66 -10.27
N SER A 37 12.44 9.35 -9.69
CA SER A 37 12.61 10.70 -9.16
C SER A 37 13.11 10.68 -7.72
N GLU A 38 14.00 11.61 -7.40
CA GLU A 38 14.41 11.93 -6.03
C GLU A 38 13.47 12.94 -5.35
N THR A 39 12.42 13.38 -6.05
CA THR A 39 11.43 14.34 -5.55
C THR A 39 10.01 13.84 -5.81
N ALA A 40 9.07 14.37 -5.03
CA ALA A 40 7.65 14.14 -5.17
C ALA A 40 6.89 15.45 -5.23
N GLU A 41 5.74 15.42 -5.89
CA GLU A 41 4.86 16.57 -6.08
C GLU A 41 3.59 16.35 -5.25
N ALA A 42 3.17 17.38 -4.52
CA ALA A 42 1.98 17.37 -3.70
C ALA A 42 0.86 18.18 -4.36
N TYR A 43 -0.37 17.70 -4.24
CA TYR A 43 -1.55 18.32 -4.81
C TYR A 43 -2.72 18.31 -3.83
N SER A 44 -3.61 19.29 -3.94
CA SER A 44 -4.90 19.29 -3.23
C SER A 44 -5.89 18.27 -3.83
N LEU A 45 -7.03 18.06 -3.17
CA LEU A 45 -8.14 17.23 -3.71
C LEU A 45 -8.64 17.74 -5.07
N GLN A 46 -8.56 19.05 -5.31
CA GLN A 46 -8.93 19.67 -6.58
C GLN A 46 -7.79 19.62 -7.60
N GLY A 47 -6.65 19.02 -7.24
CA GLY A 47 -5.44 18.87 -8.04
C GLY A 47 -4.70 20.18 -8.32
N GLU A 48 -4.84 21.16 -7.42
CA GLU A 48 -3.97 22.35 -7.40
C GLU A 48 -2.61 21.99 -6.78
N PRO A 49 -1.48 22.40 -7.41
CA PRO A 49 -0.15 22.13 -6.88
C PRO A 49 0.04 22.75 -5.49
N ARG A 50 0.57 21.96 -4.55
CA ARG A 50 0.97 22.39 -3.21
C ARG A 50 2.48 22.49 -3.04
N GLY A 51 3.26 22.03 -4.02
CA GLY A 51 4.71 22.13 -4.05
C GLY A 51 5.40 20.79 -4.33
N THR A 52 6.72 20.82 -4.31
CA THR A 52 7.60 19.67 -4.53
C THR A 52 8.50 19.52 -3.32
N PHE A 53 8.81 18.28 -2.94
CA PHE A 53 9.67 17.96 -1.79
C PHE A 53 10.62 16.79 -2.12
N PRO A 54 11.81 16.73 -1.51
CA PRO A 54 12.75 15.64 -1.74
C PRO A 54 12.32 14.35 -1.04
N LEU A 55 12.74 13.21 -1.58
CA LEU A 55 12.46 11.86 -1.09
C LEU A 55 13.65 11.27 -0.32
N SER A 56 14.16 12.03 0.66
CA SER A 56 15.33 11.68 1.48
C SER A 56 15.01 10.89 2.76
N GLY A 57 13.73 10.81 3.13
CA GLY A 57 13.25 10.18 4.35
C GLY A 57 12.86 8.71 4.16
N SER A 58 11.82 8.28 4.90
CA SER A 58 11.36 6.89 4.96
C SER A 58 11.01 6.34 3.58
N ASN A 59 11.18 5.03 3.40
CA ASN A 59 10.74 4.30 2.22
C ASN A 59 9.49 3.44 2.50
N ALA A 60 8.75 3.76 3.56
CA ALA A 60 7.56 3.03 4.00
C ALA A 60 6.54 2.87 2.87
N ALA A 61 6.15 1.62 2.62
CA ALA A 61 5.21 1.27 1.57
C ALA A 61 3.75 1.50 1.97
N LEU A 62 3.47 1.45 3.28
CA LEU A 62 2.19 1.81 3.88
C LEU A 62 2.42 2.70 5.10
N LEU A 63 1.67 3.79 5.18
CA LEU A 63 1.59 4.63 6.37
C LEU A 63 0.12 4.89 6.68
N LEU A 64 -0.28 4.66 7.93
CA LEU A 64 -1.61 4.99 8.43
C LEU A 64 -1.50 5.89 9.65
N SER A 65 -2.36 6.90 9.70
CA SER A 65 -2.60 7.68 10.91
C SER A 65 -3.63 6.96 11.79
N GLU A 66 -3.82 7.44 13.02
CA GLU A 66 -4.89 6.95 13.90
C GLU A 66 -6.29 7.04 13.24
N SER A 67 -6.50 8.03 12.38
CA SER A 67 -7.74 8.22 11.62
C SER A 67 -7.77 7.49 10.27
N GLY A 68 -6.78 6.65 9.96
CA GLY A 68 -6.68 5.91 8.70
C GLY A 68 -5.77 6.60 7.68
N THR A 69 -6.34 7.11 6.59
CA THR A 69 -5.55 7.73 5.50
C THR A 69 -4.82 8.99 6.01
N PRO A 70 -3.48 9.08 5.83
CA PRO A 70 -2.71 10.27 6.23
C PRO A 70 -3.02 11.52 5.39
N THR A 71 -2.67 12.70 5.91
CA THR A 71 -2.68 13.96 5.15
C THR A 71 -1.45 14.09 4.25
N VAL A 72 -1.50 15.01 3.29
CA VAL A 72 -0.33 15.34 2.44
C VAL A 72 0.87 15.76 3.28
N GLU A 73 0.66 16.59 4.31
CA GLU A 73 1.73 17.06 5.20
C GLU A 73 2.38 15.92 5.99
N GLN A 74 1.58 14.96 6.45
CA GLN A 74 2.08 13.77 7.15
C GLN A 74 2.97 12.92 6.25
N PHE A 75 2.53 12.66 5.02
CA PHE A 75 3.36 11.96 4.03
C PHE A 75 4.64 12.74 3.67
N GLN A 76 4.55 14.07 3.52
CA GLN A 76 5.72 14.91 3.30
C GLN A 76 6.73 14.75 4.43
N ARG A 77 6.32 14.89 5.69
CA ARG A 77 7.19 14.68 6.86
C ARG A 77 7.84 13.28 6.84
N ALA A 78 7.08 12.24 6.52
CA ALA A 78 7.61 10.88 6.45
C ALA A 78 8.64 10.70 5.34
N TYR A 79 8.34 11.14 4.12
CA TYR A 79 9.17 10.88 2.95
C TYR A 79 10.29 11.90 2.74
N GLU A 80 10.19 13.09 3.34
CA GLU A 80 11.23 14.12 3.29
C GLU A 80 12.24 13.96 4.42
N SER A 81 11.77 13.91 5.68
CA SER A 81 12.64 13.91 6.86
C SER A 81 12.70 12.58 7.60
N GLY A 82 11.86 11.59 7.25
CA GLY A 82 11.79 10.32 7.96
C GLY A 82 10.98 10.39 9.26
N ASP A 83 10.22 11.46 9.47
CA ASP A 83 9.41 11.63 10.66
C ASP A 83 8.12 10.80 10.58
N LEU A 84 8.14 9.69 11.31
CA LEU A 84 7.03 8.74 11.45
C LEU A 84 6.34 8.85 12.82
N SER A 85 6.61 9.89 13.62
CA SER A 85 6.08 10.03 14.99
C SER A 85 4.55 10.15 15.08
N TRP A 86 3.90 10.45 13.95
CA TRP A 86 2.45 10.57 13.81
C TRP A 86 1.79 9.28 13.31
N ALA A 87 2.57 8.33 12.79
CA ALA A 87 2.05 7.13 12.15
C ALA A 87 1.69 6.08 13.20
N GLU A 88 0.46 5.60 13.15
CA GLU A 88 -0.02 4.50 14.00
C GLU A 88 0.45 3.16 13.45
N TYR A 89 0.37 3.00 12.12
CA TYR A 89 0.83 1.80 11.43
C TYR A 89 1.81 2.15 10.32
N THR A 90 2.95 1.45 10.30
CA THR A 90 3.99 1.57 9.29
C THR A 90 4.33 0.19 8.74
N VAL A 91 4.39 0.06 7.41
CA VAL A 91 4.99 -1.10 6.75
C VAL A 91 6.15 -0.62 5.91
N GLU A 92 7.35 -1.07 6.27
CA GLU A 92 8.57 -0.71 5.54
C GLU A 92 9.35 -1.98 5.18
N CYS A 93 9.79 -2.07 3.93
CA CYS A 93 10.50 -3.22 3.40
C CYS A 93 11.88 -2.80 2.90
N THR A 94 12.92 -3.46 3.42
CA THR A 94 14.30 -3.28 2.96
C THR A 94 14.64 -4.25 1.83
N SER A 95 13.91 -5.37 1.75
CA SER A 95 13.98 -6.30 0.63
C SER A 95 12.62 -6.98 0.42
N ALA A 96 12.50 -7.74 -0.67
CA ALA A 96 11.33 -8.58 -0.94
C ALA A 96 11.04 -9.65 0.15
N SER A 97 12.00 -9.95 1.02
CA SER A 97 11.86 -10.92 2.11
C SER A 97 12.01 -10.33 3.50
N ALA A 98 12.29 -9.03 3.60
CA ALA A 98 12.55 -8.34 4.85
C ALA A 98 11.70 -7.08 4.94
N CYS A 99 10.59 -7.20 5.66
CA CYS A 99 9.71 -6.10 6.00
C CYS A 99 9.59 -5.95 7.51
N THR A 100 9.15 -4.78 7.93
CA THR A 100 8.80 -4.47 9.31
C THR A 100 7.39 -3.92 9.37
N PHE A 101 6.69 -4.20 10.47
CA PHE A 101 5.44 -3.59 10.86
C PHE A 101 5.67 -2.85 12.18
N ASN A 102 5.49 -1.53 12.19
CA ASN A 102 5.83 -0.68 13.34
C ASN A 102 7.25 -0.91 13.87
N GLY A 103 8.21 -1.06 12.95
CA GLY A 103 9.60 -1.36 13.26
C GLY A 103 9.89 -2.80 13.74
N THR A 104 8.84 -3.61 13.95
CA THR A 104 8.99 -5.03 14.31
C THR A 104 9.15 -5.87 13.05
N PRO A 105 10.19 -6.71 12.93
CA PRO A 105 10.34 -7.60 11.77
C PRO A 105 9.11 -8.49 11.58
N VAL A 106 8.53 -8.46 10.38
CA VAL A 106 7.47 -9.39 10.00
C VAL A 106 8.09 -10.58 9.29
N THR A 107 7.82 -11.79 9.79
CA THR A 107 8.25 -13.01 9.09
C THR A 107 7.29 -13.26 7.95
N LEU A 108 7.69 -12.87 6.74
CA LEU A 108 7.01 -13.31 5.53
C LEU A 108 7.21 -14.83 5.41
N PRO A 109 6.18 -15.62 5.08
CA PRO A 109 6.34 -17.05 4.87
C PRO A 109 7.46 -17.25 3.84
N LEU A 110 8.52 -18.00 4.18
CA LEU A 110 9.74 -18.13 3.36
C LEU A 110 9.48 -18.63 1.92
N GLU A 111 8.34 -19.29 1.69
CA GLU A 111 7.89 -19.73 0.35
C GLU A 111 7.16 -18.64 -0.45
N LYS A 112 6.92 -17.47 0.16
CA LYS A 112 6.15 -16.32 -0.32
C LYS A 112 6.95 -15.04 -0.08
N ALA A 113 8.15 -14.95 -0.67
CA ALA A 113 8.78 -13.65 -0.83
C ALA A 113 7.88 -12.76 -1.71
N LEU A 114 7.92 -11.46 -1.46
CA LEU A 114 7.27 -10.46 -2.30
C LEU A 114 7.89 -10.50 -3.70
N ASP A 115 7.12 -10.22 -4.76
CA ASP A 115 7.68 -10.23 -6.13
C ASP A 115 8.72 -9.11 -6.34
N ARG A 116 8.54 -8.00 -5.64
CA ARG A 116 9.47 -6.87 -5.55
C ARG A 116 9.45 -6.28 -4.16
N THR A 117 10.49 -5.55 -3.77
CA THR A 117 10.47 -4.75 -2.54
C THR A 117 9.44 -3.62 -2.69
N PRO A 118 8.38 -3.58 -1.86
CA PRO A 118 7.45 -2.45 -1.83
C PRO A 118 8.20 -1.17 -1.45
N GLY A 119 8.05 -0.12 -2.25
CA GLY A 119 8.57 1.22 -1.94
C GLY A 119 7.45 2.17 -1.53
N ARG A 120 7.79 3.44 -1.33
CA ARG A 120 6.87 4.52 -0.91
C ARG A 120 5.48 4.40 -1.51
N GLY A 121 4.48 4.29 -0.65
CA GLY A 121 3.07 4.27 -1.03
C GLY A 121 2.59 3.12 -1.91
N THR A 122 3.42 2.11 -2.19
CA THR A 122 3.05 0.96 -3.04
C THR A 122 1.84 0.20 -2.47
N LEU A 123 1.67 0.21 -1.15
CA LEU A 123 0.56 -0.45 -0.44
C LEU A 123 -0.56 0.52 -0.05
N GLN A 124 -0.44 1.81 -0.40
CA GLN A 124 -1.39 2.84 0.04
C GLN A 124 -2.72 2.77 -0.74
N LEU A 125 -2.73 2.15 -1.92
CA LEU A 125 -3.93 1.95 -2.69
C LEU A 125 -4.65 0.70 -2.19
N GLY A 126 -5.87 0.88 -1.70
CA GLY A 126 -6.76 -0.22 -1.36
C GLY A 126 -6.35 -1.02 -0.14
N TRP A 127 -5.63 -0.46 0.85
CA TRP A 127 -5.51 -1.12 2.15
C TRP A 127 -6.85 -1.10 2.90
N HIS A 128 -7.00 -1.99 3.88
CA HIS A 128 -8.14 -2.04 4.77
C HIS A 128 -7.70 -2.45 6.17
N LEU A 129 -8.25 -1.77 7.17
CA LEU A 129 -8.10 -2.10 8.57
C LEU A 129 -9.47 -2.47 9.13
N THR A 130 -9.58 -3.59 9.84
CA THR A 130 -10.84 -3.95 10.50
C THR A 130 -11.24 -2.91 11.54
N GLU A 131 -12.54 -2.83 11.87
CA GLU A 131 -13.05 -1.84 12.82
C GLU A 131 -12.42 -1.97 14.21
N ASP A 132 -12.19 -3.22 14.64
CA ASP A 132 -11.46 -3.58 15.87
C ASP A 132 -9.94 -3.36 15.77
N ARG A 133 -9.46 -2.93 14.59
CA ARG A 133 -8.05 -2.68 14.23
C ARG A 133 -7.12 -3.87 14.39
N HIS A 134 -7.64 -5.10 14.52
CA HIS A 134 -6.81 -6.28 14.71
C HIS A 134 -6.17 -6.78 13.41
N ILE A 135 -6.81 -6.53 12.27
CA ILE A 135 -6.39 -7.09 11.00
C ILE A 135 -6.19 -5.97 9.97
N LEU A 136 -4.95 -5.84 9.52
CA LEU A 136 -4.57 -4.97 8.43
C LEU A 136 -4.33 -5.82 7.17
N ALA A 137 -5.04 -5.52 6.09
CA ALA A 137 -4.77 -6.08 4.78
C ALA A 137 -4.37 -5.00 3.79
N ALA A 138 -3.34 -5.27 3.01
CA ALA A 138 -2.96 -4.45 1.87
C ALA A 138 -2.80 -5.32 0.62
N PRO A 139 -3.23 -4.86 -0.56
CA PRO A 139 -3.08 -5.61 -1.80
C PRO A 139 -1.59 -5.67 -2.16
N PHE A 140 -1.05 -6.89 -2.33
CA PHE A 140 0.32 -7.05 -2.80
C PHE A 140 0.59 -8.41 -3.44
N ALA A 141 1.02 -8.41 -4.69
CA ALA A 141 1.39 -9.64 -5.38
C ALA A 141 2.57 -10.38 -4.70
N PHE A 142 2.31 -11.61 -4.24
CA PHE A 142 3.35 -12.56 -3.84
C PHE A 142 3.75 -13.40 -5.06
N GLY A 143 5.03 -13.34 -5.44
CA GLY A 143 5.65 -14.18 -6.47
C GLY A 143 4.85 -14.43 -7.76
N ARG A 144 4.72 -13.44 -8.67
CA ARG A 144 4.99 -13.56 -10.13
C ARG A 144 4.55 -12.32 -10.95
N GLN A 145 5.41 -12.03 -11.95
CA GLN A 145 5.22 -11.41 -13.27
C GLN A 145 3.83 -10.82 -13.62
N TRP A 146 3.80 -9.49 -13.60
CA TRP A 146 2.84 -8.46 -14.05
C TRP A 146 1.84 -8.70 -15.21
N SER A 147 1.73 -9.89 -15.81
CA SER A 147 1.02 -10.05 -17.09
C SER A 147 -0.36 -10.70 -17.05
N GLN A 148 -0.99 -10.96 -15.88
CA GLN A 148 -2.36 -11.50 -15.87
C GLN A 148 -3.19 -10.91 -14.73
N SER A 149 -4.19 -10.10 -15.10
CA SER A 149 -5.38 -9.64 -14.36
C SER A 149 -5.25 -9.27 -12.88
N THR A 150 -5.83 -8.13 -12.51
CA THR A 150 -6.14 -7.61 -11.16
C THR A 150 -6.82 -8.58 -10.17
N ASN A 151 -7.02 -9.84 -10.55
CA ASN A 151 -7.70 -10.86 -9.76
C ASN A 151 -6.75 -11.83 -9.04
N ASP A 152 -5.43 -11.80 -9.34
CA ASP A 152 -4.43 -12.67 -8.67
C ASP A 152 -3.62 -11.94 -7.57
N GLU A 153 -4.00 -10.73 -7.18
CA GLU A 153 -3.35 -10.03 -6.07
C GLU A 153 -3.64 -10.74 -4.74
N THR A 154 -2.60 -11.33 -4.17
CA THR A 154 -2.64 -11.82 -2.80
C THR A 154 -2.60 -10.61 -1.86
N SER A 155 -3.28 -10.65 -0.72
CA SER A 155 -3.18 -9.60 0.29
C SER A 155 -2.04 -9.89 1.27
N LEU A 156 -1.21 -8.89 1.58
CA LEU A 156 -0.40 -8.89 2.78
C LEU A 156 -1.34 -8.66 3.96
N VAL A 157 -1.57 -9.70 4.77
CA VAL A 157 -2.45 -9.64 5.93
C VAL A 157 -1.62 -9.72 7.20
N ILE A 158 -1.81 -8.77 8.13
CA ILE A 158 -1.05 -8.64 9.37
C ILE A 158 -2.02 -8.59 10.56
N ASP A 159 -1.77 -9.43 11.57
CA ASP A 159 -2.35 -9.24 12.90
C ASP A 159 -1.57 -8.12 13.61
N THR A 160 -2.24 -6.99 13.85
CA THR A 160 -1.62 -5.76 14.35
C THR A 160 -1.18 -5.84 15.81
N ARG A 161 -1.71 -6.81 16.59
CA ARG A 161 -1.36 -6.99 18.01
C ARG A 161 -0.09 -7.81 18.18
N THR A 162 0.13 -8.74 17.26
CA THR A 162 1.25 -9.68 17.31
C THR A 162 2.35 -9.35 16.29
N SER A 163 2.08 -8.41 15.37
CA SER A 163 2.94 -8.08 14.24
C SER A 163 3.25 -9.31 13.37
N GLN A 164 2.33 -10.27 13.30
CA GLN A 164 2.51 -11.49 12.52
C GLN A 164 1.74 -11.44 11.21
N VAL A 165 2.37 -11.95 10.15
CA VAL A 165 1.71 -12.12 8.85
C VAL A 165 0.79 -13.33 8.93
N ILE A 166 -0.47 -13.12 8.59
CA ILE A 166 -1.46 -14.18 8.43
C ILE A 166 -1.32 -14.73 7.02
N ALA A 167 -0.87 -15.98 6.91
CA ALA A 167 -0.72 -16.66 5.64
C ALA A 167 -1.42 -18.02 5.67
N PRO A 168 -2.11 -18.41 4.59
CA PRO A 168 -2.75 -19.71 4.51
C PRO A 168 -1.67 -20.81 4.37
N PRO A 169 -1.94 -22.02 4.88
CA PRO A 169 -1.01 -23.13 4.79
C PRO A 169 -0.79 -23.54 3.33
N GLY A 170 0.46 -23.85 2.98
CA GLY A 170 0.82 -24.36 1.65
C GLY A 170 1.19 -23.30 0.62
N ARG A 171 1.93 -23.74 -0.40
CA ARG A 171 2.58 -22.89 -1.41
C ARG A 171 1.63 -22.26 -2.43
N LEU A 172 0.49 -22.90 -2.69
CA LEU A 172 -0.50 -22.46 -3.70
C LEU A 172 -1.66 -21.66 -3.10
N ALA A 173 -1.65 -21.45 -1.78
CA ALA A 173 -2.73 -20.74 -1.13
C ALA A 173 -2.50 -19.23 -1.14
N HIS A 174 -3.54 -18.45 -1.44
CA HIS A 174 -3.52 -16.99 -1.45
C HIS A 174 -4.70 -16.43 -0.66
N ILE A 175 -4.58 -15.20 -0.16
CA ILE A 175 -5.68 -14.47 0.44
C ILE A 175 -6.10 -13.40 -0.54
N GLN A 176 -7.37 -13.42 -0.95
CA GLN A 176 -8.03 -12.31 -1.61
C GLN A 176 -8.89 -11.62 -0.57
N ALA A 177 -8.55 -10.38 -0.22
CA ALA A 177 -9.43 -9.55 0.57
C ALA A 177 -10.27 -8.70 -0.38
N ASN A 178 -11.60 -8.85 -0.36
CA ASN A 178 -12.47 -7.88 -1.00
C ASN A 178 -12.66 -6.74 0.00
N LEU A 179 -12.06 -5.59 -0.30
CA LEU A 179 -11.96 -4.46 0.62
C LEU A 179 -13.09 -3.45 0.44
N THR A 180 -14.12 -3.81 -0.34
CA THR A 180 -15.33 -3.03 -0.55
C THR A 180 -16.37 -3.35 0.53
N ASP A 181 -16.31 -2.62 1.66
CA ASP A 181 -17.28 -2.49 2.77
C ASP A 181 -17.81 -3.77 3.45
N SER A 182 -17.46 -4.94 2.95
CA SER A 182 -17.82 -6.24 3.49
C SER A 182 -16.54 -6.81 4.05
N HIS A 183 -16.47 -7.01 5.37
CA HIS A 183 -15.33 -7.54 6.13
C HIS A 183 -14.95 -8.99 5.75
N LEU A 184 -15.15 -9.40 4.51
CA LEU A 184 -14.94 -10.73 4.01
C LEU A 184 -13.51 -10.85 3.46
N MET A 185 -12.68 -11.59 4.19
CA MET A 185 -11.44 -12.11 3.66
C MET A 185 -11.67 -13.51 3.13
N ILE A 186 -11.25 -13.76 1.90
CA ILE A 186 -11.35 -15.08 1.28
C ILE A 186 -9.95 -15.66 1.17
N GLY A 187 -9.67 -16.70 1.95
CA GLY A 187 -8.49 -17.55 1.73
C GLY A 187 -8.83 -18.61 0.68
N ILE A 188 -7.99 -18.76 -0.34
CA ILE A 188 -8.10 -19.82 -1.33
C ILE A 188 -6.91 -20.73 -1.17
N HIS A 189 -7.13 -22.04 -1.00
CA HIS A 189 -6.09 -23.06 -0.96
C HIS A 189 -6.38 -24.14 -2.00
N GLY A 190 -5.65 -24.12 -3.12
CA GLY A 190 -5.95 -25.03 -4.23
C GLY A 190 -7.35 -24.73 -4.81
N THR A 191 -8.26 -25.71 -4.71
CA THR A 191 -9.68 -25.55 -5.12
C THR A 191 -10.62 -25.26 -3.95
N GLU A 192 -10.10 -25.17 -2.73
CA GLU A 192 -10.91 -24.93 -1.55
C GLU A 192 -11.00 -23.44 -1.24
N ILE A 193 -12.23 -22.95 -1.01
CA ILE A 193 -12.50 -21.60 -0.53
C ILE A 193 -12.69 -21.67 0.99
N VAL A 194 -11.85 -20.95 1.72
CA VAL A 194 -11.93 -20.76 3.17
C VAL A 194 -12.29 -19.30 3.42
N GLY A 195 -13.57 -19.04 3.72
CA GLY A 195 -14.02 -17.72 4.12
C GLY A 195 -13.62 -17.41 5.56
N TYR A 196 -12.95 -16.28 5.78
CA TYR A 196 -12.69 -15.73 7.10
C TYR A 196 -13.44 -14.41 7.24
N MET A 197 -14.34 -14.35 8.22
CA MET A 197 -14.92 -13.10 8.66
C MET A 197 -14.26 -12.79 10.02
N PRO A 198 -13.44 -11.72 10.12
CA PRO A 198 -12.98 -11.23 11.41
C PRO A 198 -14.20 -11.01 12.29
N THR A 199 -14.20 -11.59 13.48
CA THR A 199 -15.31 -11.43 14.43
C THR A 199 -15.11 -10.09 15.15
N ALA A 200 -16.18 -9.32 15.24
CA ALA A 200 -16.24 -8.03 15.96
C ALA A 200 -15.97 -8.18 17.45
#